data_AF-A0A4U7D2S8-F1
#
_entry.id   AF-A0A4U7D2S8-F1
#
_cell.length_a   1.000
_cell.length_b   1.000
_cell.length_c   1.000
_cell.angle_alpha   90.00
_cell.angle_beta   90.00
_cell.angle_gamma   90.00
#
_symmetry.space_group_name_H-M   'P 1'
#
loop_
_entity.id
_entity.type
_entity.pdbx_description
1 polymer ?
#
loop_
_entity_poly.entity_id
_entity_poly.type
_entity_poly.pdbx_seq_one_letter_code
_entity_poly.pdbx_strand_id
1 'polypeptide(L)'
;THLVKRLREKRFGPGEELPSGHQRKTLLNMVIENLEKVGGTVIVVLDEIDAIGDDDYILYELPRSNPDGVRLSLIGITNDLQFRENLDADVRSSLGEDEVRFEPYDADQLRNILARRAVGALRDTYFEDDVEDYQHLRSEILSDDT
;
A
#
# COMPACT_ATOMS: atom_id res chain seq x y z
N THR A 1 3.65 -11.88 27.57
CA THR A 1 5.12 -11.99 27.34
C THR A 1 5.72 -13.33 27.76
N HIS A 2 5.40 -13.88 28.94
CA HIS A 2 5.98 -15.16 29.41
C HIS A 2 5.63 -16.41 28.58
N LEU A 3 4.42 -16.49 28.01
CA LEU A 3 3.97 -17.64 27.23
C LEU A 3 4.75 -17.81 25.92
N VAL A 4 5.04 -16.69 25.28
CA VAL A 4 5.83 -16.61 24.05
C VAL A 4 7.27 -17.05 24.31
N LYS A 5 7.87 -16.66 25.44
CA LYS A 5 9.21 -17.10 25.84
C LYS A 5 9.29 -18.62 26.05
N ARG A 6 8.30 -19.22 26.74
CA ARG A 6 8.27 -20.69 26.98
C ARG A 6 8.05 -21.50 25.70
N LEU A 7 7.21 -21.03 24.77
CA LEU A 7 7.03 -21.67 23.47
C LEU A 7 8.29 -21.55 22.59
N ARG A 8 9.03 -20.45 22.73
CA ARG A 8 10.30 -20.20 22.01
C ARG A 8 11.45 -21.07 22.51
N GLU A 9 11.64 -21.21 23.82
CA GLU A 9 12.68 -22.06 24.41
C GLU A 9 12.50 -23.54 24.05
N LYS A 10 11.25 -24.01 23.96
CA LYS A 10 10.93 -25.40 23.61
C LYS A 10 11.23 -25.74 22.14
N ARG A 11 11.35 -24.74 21.25
CA ARG A 11 11.53 -24.93 19.81
C ARG A 11 12.99 -24.75 19.33
N PHE A 12 13.79 -23.93 20.02
CA PHE A 12 15.15 -23.56 19.57
C PHE A 12 16.28 -23.90 20.58
N GLY A 13 15.95 -24.38 21.78
CA GLY A 13 16.95 -24.77 22.79
C GLY A 13 17.46 -23.59 23.64
N PRO A 14 18.00 -23.85 24.84
CA PRO A 14 18.48 -22.82 25.75
C PRO A 14 19.86 -22.31 25.33
N GLY A 15 20.00 -21.00 25.13
CA GLY A 15 21.30 -20.33 24.98
C GLY A 15 21.70 -19.91 23.57
N GLU A 16 20.87 -20.12 22.54
CA GLU A 16 21.06 -19.40 21.28
C GLU A 16 20.67 -17.92 21.45
N GLU A 17 21.64 -17.02 21.34
CA GLU A 17 21.37 -15.62 21.04
C GLU A 17 20.78 -15.55 19.62
N LEU A 18 19.45 -15.59 19.55
CA LEU A 18 18.72 -15.25 18.34
C LEU A 18 19.17 -13.85 17.89
N PRO A 19 19.28 -13.58 16.57
CA PRO A 19 19.60 -12.24 16.10
C PRO A 19 18.55 -11.31 16.71
N SER A 20 19.00 -10.33 17.49
CA SER A 20 18.15 -9.22 17.88
C SER A 20 17.57 -8.69 16.58
N GLY A 21 16.24 -8.55 16.50
CA GLY A 21 15.61 -7.93 15.34
C GLY A 21 16.40 -6.67 15.03
N HIS A 22 16.87 -6.55 13.78
CA HIS A 22 17.74 -5.45 13.39
C HIS A 22 17.08 -4.13 13.80
N GLN A 23 17.86 -3.21 14.35
CA GLN A 23 17.35 -1.87 14.64
C GLN A 23 16.76 -1.31 13.35
N ARG A 24 15.68 -0.53 13.45
CA ARG A 24 14.97 0.03 12.27
C ARG A 24 15.92 0.72 11.31
N LYS A 25 16.90 1.45 11.84
CA LYS A 25 17.98 2.07 11.08
C LYS A 25 18.83 1.06 10.30
N THR A 26 19.18 -0.08 10.91
CA THR A 26 19.91 -1.15 10.21
C THR A 26 19.07 -1.76 9.09
N LEU A 27 17.78 -1.99 9.31
CA LEU A 27 16.88 -2.47 8.25
C LEU A 27 16.77 -1.47 7.10
N LEU A 28 16.62 -0.19 7.41
CA LEU A 28 16.58 0.88 6.42
C LEU A 28 17.89 0.92 5.61
N ASN A 29 19.05 0.85 6.28
CA ASN A 29 20.35 0.80 5.60
C ASN A 29 20.43 -0.42 4.67
N MET A 30 19.95 -1.59 5.10
CA MET A 30 19.90 -2.76 4.22
C MET A 30 19.02 -2.50 2.99
N VAL A 31 17.88 -1.81 3.14
CA VAL A 31 17.05 -1.42 1.99
C VAL A 31 17.85 -0.50 1.07
N ILE A 32 18.45 0.56 1.59
CA ILE A 32 19.25 1.53 0.81
C ILE A 32 20.38 0.83 0.05
N GLU A 33 21.17 -0.03 0.71
CA GLU A 33 22.25 -0.79 0.08
C GLU A 33 21.74 -1.71 -1.05
N ASN A 34 20.53 -2.26 -0.91
CA ASN A 34 19.92 -3.05 -1.97
C ASN A 34 19.43 -2.17 -3.13
N LEU A 35 18.92 -0.96 -2.84
CA LEU A 35 18.57 0.00 -3.89
C LEU A 35 19.80 0.42 -4.70
N GLU A 36 20.92 0.71 -4.05
CA GLU A 36 22.19 1.08 -4.70
C GLU A 36 22.71 -0.01 -5.64
N LYS A 37 22.56 -1.28 -5.26
CA LYS A 37 22.93 -2.42 -6.12
C LYS A 37 22.07 -2.52 -7.36
N VAL A 38 20.80 -2.12 -7.29
CA VAL A 38 19.89 -2.10 -8.45
C VAL A 38 20.19 -0.89 -9.33
N GLY A 39 20.45 0.27 -8.74
CA GLY A 39 20.68 1.52 -9.45
C GLY A 39 19.44 2.03 -10.21
N GLY A 40 19.57 3.17 -10.87
CA GLY A 40 18.54 3.69 -11.78
C GLY A 40 17.40 4.43 -11.06
N THR A 41 16.18 4.39 -11.61
CA THR A 41 15.00 5.02 -10.97
C THR A 41 14.24 3.96 -10.17
N VAL A 42 14.02 4.21 -8.89
CA VAL A 42 13.24 3.37 -8.00
C VAL A 42 12.01 4.14 -7.53
N ILE A 43 10.83 3.55 -7.68
CA ILE A 43 9.58 4.08 -7.15
C ILE A 43 9.11 3.15 -6.03
N VAL A 44 9.00 3.71 -4.83
CA VAL A 44 8.44 3.02 -3.66
C VAL A 44 7.01 3.47 -3.50
N VAL A 45 6.07 2.53 -3.44
CA VAL A 45 4.66 2.79 -3.18
C VAL A 45 4.33 2.25 -1.80
N LEU A 46 3.85 3.12 -0.92
CA LEU A 46 3.37 2.76 0.41
C LEU A 46 1.86 2.97 0.43
N ASP A 47 1.13 1.88 0.69
CA ASP A 47 -0.32 1.91 0.88
C ASP A 47 -0.66 2.00 2.37
N GLU A 48 -1.82 2.58 2.69
CA GLU A 48 -2.29 2.83 4.06
C GLU A 48 -1.22 3.47 4.96
N ILE A 49 -0.57 4.54 4.49
CA ILE A 49 0.51 5.20 5.25
C ILE A 49 0.01 5.76 6.60
N ASP A 50 -1.29 5.99 6.75
CA ASP A 50 -1.94 6.34 8.01
C ASP A 50 -1.87 5.22 9.06
N ALA A 51 -1.71 3.96 8.64
CA ALA A 51 -1.52 2.83 9.56
C ALA A 51 -0.17 2.87 10.29
N ILE A 52 0.80 3.66 9.81
CA ILE A 52 2.10 3.84 10.44
C ILE A 52 1.97 4.60 11.78
N GLY A 53 0.87 5.35 11.98
CA GLY A 53 0.60 6.11 13.21
C GLY A 53 1.61 7.23 13.44
N ASP A 54 1.97 7.50 14.69
CA ASP A 54 2.94 8.57 15.05
C ASP A 54 4.41 8.24 14.67
N ASP A 55 4.65 7.10 14.03
CA ASP A 55 5.98 6.54 13.76
C ASP A 55 6.44 6.79 12.31
N ASP A 56 6.43 8.07 11.91
CA ASP A 56 6.74 8.53 10.55
C ASP A 56 8.22 8.38 10.13
N TYR A 57 9.02 7.64 10.90
CA TYR A 57 10.46 7.46 10.68
C TYR A 57 10.77 7.04 9.22
N ILE A 58 10.00 6.12 8.67
CA ILE A 58 10.23 5.62 7.31
C ILE A 58 9.82 6.63 6.23
N LEU A 59 8.75 7.40 6.48
CA LEU A 59 8.26 8.46 5.59
C LEU A 59 9.19 9.66 5.57
N TYR A 60 9.97 9.86 6.64
CA TYR A 60 11.02 10.87 6.70
C TYR A 60 12.33 10.39 6.06
N GLU A 61 12.82 9.21 6.46
CA GLU A 61 14.18 8.80 6.07
C GLU A 61 14.26 8.32 4.62
N LEU A 62 13.25 7.63 4.09
CA LEU A 62 13.30 7.13 2.71
C LEU A 62 13.44 8.28 1.69
N PRO A 63 12.56 9.29 1.63
CA PRO A 63 12.67 10.34 0.63
C PRO A 63 13.90 11.24 0.85
N ARG A 64 14.45 11.30 2.07
CA ARG A 64 15.72 12.00 2.35
C ARG A 64 16.97 11.18 2.05
N SER A 65 16.82 9.86 1.92
CA SER A 65 17.93 9.00 1.54
C SER A 65 18.32 9.33 0.11
N ASN A 66 19.60 9.58 -0.11
CA ASN A 66 20.15 9.81 -1.43
C ASN A 66 21.13 8.68 -1.80
N PRO A 67 20.61 7.45 -2.07
CA PRO A 67 21.44 6.32 -2.45
C PRO A 67 22.25 6.62 -3.71
N ASP A 68 23.53 6.26 -3.70
CA ASP A 68 24.42 6.54 -4.82
C ASP A 68 23.97 5.81 -6.10
N GLY A 69 23.81 6.57 -7.19
CA GLY A 69 23.39 6.01 -8.48
C GLY A 69 21.90 5.66 -8.58
N VAL A 70 21.09 6.06 -7.60
CA VAL A 70 19.64 5.80 -7.55
C VAL A 70 18.86 7.11 -7.48
N ARG A 71 17.82 7.23 -8.31
CA ARG A 71 16.77 8.25 -8.18
C ARG A 71 15.59 7.61 -7.48
N LEU A 72 15.40 7.94 -6.21
CA LEU A 72 14.31 7.43 -5.39
C LEU A 72 13.09 8.36 -5.48
N SER A 73 11.92 7.79 -5.71
CA SER A 73 10.63 8.47 -5.63
C SER A 73 9.71 7.68 -4.71
N LEU A 74 8.90 8.40 -3.93
CA LEU A 74 7.98 7.82 -2.95
C LEU A 74 6.55 8.26 -3.26
N ILE A 75 5.64 7.29 -3.36
CA ILE A 75 4.20 7.50 -3.49
C ILE A 75 3.56 6.95 -2.23
N GLY A 76 2.90 7.81 -1.46
CA GLY A 76 2.12 7.43 -0.29
C GLY A 76 0.63 7.47 -0.59
N ILE A 77 -0.11 6.42 -0.25
CA ILE A 77 -1.56 6.33 -0.35
C ILE A 77 -2.12 6.31 1.07
N THR A 78 -3.08 7.19 1.35
CA THR A 78 -3.75 7.31 2.64
C THR A 78 -5.25 7.45 2.44
N ASN A 79 -6.03 6.91 3.37
CA ASN A 79 -7.45 7.20 3.46
C ASN A 79 -7.76 8.41 4.35
N ASP A 80 -6.78 8.88 5.12
CA ASP A 80 -6.91 10.04 6.00
C ASP A 80 -6.51 11.33 5.27
N LEU A 81 -7.52 12.16 4.97
CA LEU A 81 -7.35 13.48 4.35
C LEU A 81 -6.56 14.46 5.23
N GLN A 82 -6.52 14.25 6.55
CA GLN A 82 -5.79 15.10 7.48
C GLN A 82 -4.36 14.60 7.74
N PHE A 83 -3.97 13.45 7.19
CA PHE A 83 -2.65 12.88 7.40
C PHE A 83 -1.52 13.87 7.11
N ARG A 84 -1.65 14.64 6.02
CA ARG A 84 -0.68 15.70 5.67
C ARG A 84 -0.55 16.81 6.70
N GLU A 85 -1.61 17.14 7.43
CA GLU A 85 -1.58 18.18 8.46
C GLU A 85 -0.82 17.70 9.70
N ASN A 86 -0.84 16.39 9.94
CA ASN A 86 -0.18 15.72 11.06
C ASN A 86 1.30 15.44 10.80
N LEU A 87 1.73 15.37 9.54
CA LEU A 87 3.14 15.22 9.17
C LEU A 87 3.96 16.47 9.57
N ASP A 88 5.18 16.23 10.06
CA ASP A 88 6.14 17.31 10.31
C ASP A 88 6.46 18.08 9.01
N ALA A 89 6.78 19.37 9.13
CA ALA A 89 7.11 20.27 8.02
C ALA A 89 8.18 19.69 7.08
N ASP A 90 9.12 18.95 7.66
CA ASP A 90 10.21 18.28 6.97
C ASP A 90 9.76 17.15 6.03
N VAL A 91 8.78 16.34 6.47
CA VAL A 91 8.20 15.24 5.69
C VAL A 91 7.25 15.80 4.64
N ARG A 92 6.44 16.80 5.02
CA ARG A 92 5.52 17.50 4.11
C ARG A 92 6.26 18.13 2.93
N SER A 93 7.44 18.69 3.15
CA SER A 93 8.24 19.26 2.07
C SER A 93 8.77 18.20 1.10
N SER A 94 8.99 16.96 1.55
CA SER A 94 9.60 15.89 0.75
C SER A 94 8.56 15.05 0.02
N LEU A 95 7.41 14.80 0.66
CA LEU A 95 6.28 14.03 0.10
C LEU A 95 5.25 14.89 -0.64
N GLY A 96 5.25 16.20 -0.38
CA GLY A 96 4.09 17.04 -0.65
C GLY A 96 4.11 17.85 -1.92
N GLU A 97 5.07 17.64 -2.83
CA GLU A 97 5.16 18.41 -4.09
C GLU A 97 3.93 18.20 -5.00
N ASP A 98 3.46 16.96 -5.14
CA ASP A 98 2.33 16.62 -6.01
C ASP A 98 1.29 15.77 -5.27
N GLU A 99 0.06 16.25 -5.16
CA GLU A 99 -1.06 15.54 -4.52
C GLU A 99 -2.15 15.19 -5.54
N VAL A 100 -2.63 13.95 -5.47
CA VAL A 100 -3.77 13.48 -6.25
C VAL A 100 -4.88 13.08 -5.30
N ARG A 101 -5.99 13.81 -5.34
CA ARG A 101 -7.19 13.49 -4.57
C ARG A 101 -8.13 12.61 -5.37
N PHE A 102 -8.52 11.48 -4.79
CA PHE A 102 -9.57 10.62 -5.34
C PHE A 102 -10.91 11.00 -4.72
N GLU A 103 -11.82 11.52 -5.54
CA GLU A 103 -13.19 11.80 -5.11
C GLU A 103 -13.95 10.50 -4.88
N PRO A 104 -14.89 10.47 -3.91
CA PRO A 104 -15.74 9.31 -3.72
C PRO A 104 -16.57 9.05 -5.00
N TYR A 105 -16.77 7.76 -5.30
CA TYR A 105 -17.54 7.38 -6.48
C TYR A 105 -19.00 7.82 -6.36
N ASP A 106 -19.55 8.36 -7.44
CA ASP A 106 -20.99 8.58 -7.57
C ASP A 106 -21.75 7.25 -7.82
N ALA A 107 -23.09 7.32 -7.81
CA ALA A 107 -23.94 6.14 -7.94
C ALA A 107 -23.73 5.40 -9.28
N ASP A 108 -23.49 6.12 -10.37
CA ASP A 108 -23.34 5.52 -11.69
C ASP A 108 -21.93 4.93 -11.86
N GLN A 109 -20.91 5.58 -11.31
CA GLN A 109 -19.56 5.04 -11.21
C GLN A 109 -19.52 3.75 -10.40
N LEU A 110 -20.20 3.69 -9.25
CA LEU A 110 -20.31 2.48 -8.44
C LEU A 110 -21.02 1.36 -9.21
N ARG A 111 -22.14 1.67 -9.89
CA ARG A 111 -22.85 0.69 -10.74
C ARG A 111 -21.95 0.15 -11.84
N ASN A 112 -21.19 0.99 -12.52
CA ASN A 112 -20.25 0.60 -13.57
C ASN A 112 -19.12 -0.28 -13.04
N ILE A 113 -18.53 0.06 -11.89
CA ILE A 113 -17.50 -0.76 -11.24
C ILE A 113 -18.06 -2.14 -10.89
N LEU A 114 -19.26 -2.19 -10.31
CA LEU A 114 -19.91 -3.45 -9.95
C LEU A 114 -20.25 -4.29 -11.18
N ALA A 115 -20.75 -3.67 -12.26
CA ALA A 115 -21.04 -4.36 -13.51
C ALA A 115 -19.79 -5.01 -14.11
N ARG A 116 -18.68 -4.27 -14.17
CA ARG A 116 -17.39 -4.80 -14.67
C ARG A 116 -16.87 -5.95 -13.79
N ARG A 117 -17.03 -5.84 -12.47
CA ARG A 117 -16.69 -6.94 -11.54
C ARG A 117 -17.62 -8.14 -11.71
N ALA A 118 -18.91 -7.93 -11.95
CA ALA A 118 -19.90 -8.98 -12.13
C ALA A 118 -19.59 -9.83 -13.37
N VAL A 119 -19.23 -9.21 -14.50
CA VAL A 119 -18.81 -9.95 -15.72
C VAL A 119 -17.60 -10.84 -15.46
N GLY A 120 -16.62 -10.39 -14.66
CA GLY A 120 -15.46 -11.20 -14.32
C GLY A 120 -15.70 -12.28 -13.26
N ALA A 121 -16.75 -12.13 -12.42
CA ALA A 121 -16.97 -12.97 -11.24
C ALA A 121 -18.15 -13.95 -11.39
N LEU A 122 -19.16 -13.59 -12.19
CA LEU A 122 -20.38 -14.36 -12.37
C LEU A 122 -20.35 -15.11 -13.71
N ARG A 123 -20.88 -16.34 -13.71
CA ARG A 123 -21.05 -17.11 -14.96
C ARG A 123 -22.14 -16.49 -15.81
N ASP A 124 -22.02 -16.68 -17.12
CA ASP A 124 -23.04 -16.30 -18.10
C ASP A 124 -23.48 -14.83 -17.96
N THR A 125 -22.53 -13.98 -17.56
CA THR A 125 -22.72 -12.54 -17.33
C THR A 125 -21.76 -11.78 -18.25
N TYR A 126 -22.30 -10.89 -19.09
CA TYR A 126 -21.54 -10.18 -20.13
C TYR A 126 -22.16 -8.82 -20.43
N PHE A 127 -21.40 -7.97 -21.11
CA PHE A 127 -21.90 -6.70 -21.65
C PHE A 127 -22.48 -6.91 -23.05
N GLU A 128 -23.68 -6.38 -23.28
CA GLU A 128 -24.30 -6.33 -24.60
C GLU A 128 -23.64 -5.20 -25.43
N ASP A 129 -23.48 -5.43 -26.75
CA ASP A 129 -22.95 -4.47 -27.71
C ASP A 129 -21.53 -3.92 -27.41
N ASP A 130 -20.70 -4.65 -26.66
CA ASP A 130 -19.35 -4.26 -26.23
C ASP A 130 -19.29 -2.93 -25.45
N VAL A 131 -20.43 -2.47 -24.93
CA VAL A 131 -20.50 -1.26 -24.10
C VAL A 131 -20.28 -1.64 -22.63
N GLU A 132 -19.12 -1.29 -22.06
CA GLU A 132 -18.76 -1.56 -20.66
C GLU A 132 -19.49 -0.62 -19.66
N ASP A 133 -20.82 -0.57 -19.72
CA ASP A 133 -21.67 0.18 -18.81
C ASP A 133 -22.70 -0.75 -18.15
N TYR A 134 -23.05 -0.49 -16.89
CA TYR A 134 -24.04 -1.24 -16.12
C TYR A 134 -25.40 -1.36 -16.82
N GLN A 135 -25.79 -0.39 -17.65
CA GLN A 135 -27.04 -0.42 -18.41
C GLN A 135 -27.07 -1.54 -19.47
N HIS A 136 -25.89 -1.98 -19.90
CA HIS A 136 -25.70 -3.02 -20.91
C HIS A 136 -25.32 -4.37 -20.29
N LEU A 137 -25.33 -4.49 -18.96
CA LEU A 137 -25.04 -5.75 -18.27
C LEU A 137 -26.20 -6.74 -18.46
N ARG A 138 -25.88 -7.94 -18.96
CA ARG A 138 -26.79 -9.07 -19.09
C ARG A 138 -26.29 -10.25 -18.27
N SER A 139 -27.20 -10.92 -17.58
CA SER A 139 -26.90 -12.13 -16.82
C SER A 139 -28.17 -12.93 -16.60
N GLU A 140 -28.10 -14.25 -16.81
CA GLU A 140 -29.18 -15.17 -16.46
C GLU A 140 -29.36 -15.31 -14.94
N ILE A 141 -28.32 -14.97 -14.16
CA ILE A 141 -28.33 -15.07 -12.70
C ILE A 141 -28.94 -13.82 -12.07
N LEU A 142 -28.74 -12.64 -12.69
CA LEU A 142 -29.25 -11.35 -12.17
C LEU A 142 -30.67 -11.04 -12.63
N SER A 143 -31.26 -11.82 -13.54
CA SER A 143 -32.59 -11.57 -14.11
C SER A 143 -33.76 -12.04 -13.23
N ASP A 144 -33.50 -12.77 -12.14
CA ASP A 144 -34.55 -13.47 -11.37
C ASP A 144 -35.20 -12.67 -10.23
N ASP A 145 -34.70 -11.48 -9.89
CA ASP A 145 -35.31 -10.64 -8.85
C ASP A 145 -36.10 -9.48 -9.48
N THR A 146 -37.34 -9.76 -9.89
CA THR A 146 -38.39 -8.74 -10.10
C THR A 146 -39.53 -8.94 -9.11
#